data_AF-A0A953DVU4-F1
#
_entry.id   AF-A0A953DVU4-F1
#
_cell.length_a   1.000
_cell.length_b   1.000
_cell.length_c   1.000
_cell.angle_alpha   90.00
_cell.angle_beta   90.00
_cell.angle_gamma   90.00
#
_symmetry.space_group_name_H-M   'P 1'
#
loop_
_entity.id
_entity.type
_entity.pdbx_description
1 polymer ?
#
loop_
_entity_poly.entity_id
_entity_poly.type
_entity_poly.pdbx_seq_one_letter_code
_entity_poly.pdbx_strand_id
1 'polypeptide(L)'
;GVAIHTRLTALLNSLPDTDVAALHTMGDRFAGAAGETAFRLATELLLRWLERMIRGAACGAAPDEVAPCEAAAMRRLAGAARLDRWLELWEKTARLFAGAEELNLDRKQAWIGAILEIESLARG
;
A
#
# COMPACT_ATOMS: atom_id res chain seq x y z
N GLY A 1 -5.98 -12.26 7.92
CA GLY A 1 -6.68 -12.05 6.64
C GLY A 1 -7.49 -10.78 6.66
N VAL A 2 -8.81 -10.91 6.85
CA VAL A 2 -9.80 -9.82 6.69
C VAL A 2 -9.49 -8.57 7.49
N ALA A 3 -9.15 -8.69 8.78
CA ALA A 3 -8.88 -7.51 9.62
C ALA A 3 -7.65 -6.68 9.19
N ILE A 4 -6.69 -7.29 8.49
CA ILE A 4 -5.54 -6.56 7.91
C ILE A 4 -5.99 -5.87 6.63
N HIS A 5 -6.74 -6.57 5.78
CA HIS A 5 -7.32 -6.00 4.56
C HIS A 5 -8.19 -4.77 4.86
N THR A 6 -9.15 -4.86 5.79
CA THR A 6 -10.03 -3.73 6.14
C THR A 6 -9.26 -2.50 6.61
N ARG A 7 -8.21 -2.69 7.42
CA ARG A 7 -7.36 -1.58 7.88
C ARG A 7 -6.55 -0.97 6.74
N LEU A 8 -6.00 -1.82 5.86
CA LEU A 8 -5.28 -1.36 4.68
C LEU A 8 -6.19 -0.54 3.76
N THR A 9 -7.39 -1.03 3.45
CA THR A 9 -8.36 -0.30 2.64
C THR A 9 -8.73 1.04 3.27
N ALA A 10 -8.95 1.09 4.60
CA ALA A 10 -9.23 2.34 5.30
C ALA A 10 -8.07 3.34 5.19
N LEU A 11 -6.83 2.88 5.36
CA LEU A 11 -5.62 3.71 5.22
C LEU A 11 -5.47 4.25 3.80
N LEU A 12 -5.64 3.40 2.78
CA LEU A 12 -5.53 3.82 1.38
C LEU A 12 -6.65 4.79 0.97
N ASN A 13 -7.84 4.62 1.54
CA ASN A 13 -8.96 5.54 1.32
C ASN A 13 -8.71 6.94 1.92
N SER A 14 -7.89 7.05 2.97
CA SER A 14 -7.58 8.35 3.60
C SER A 14 -6.55 9.17 2.82
N LEU A 15 -5.72 8.53 2.00
CA LEU A 15 -4.75 9.24 1.16
C LEU A 15 -5.43 10.32 0.30
N PRO A 16 -4.77 11.44 -0.02
CA PRO A 16 -3.40 11.78 0.32
C PRO A 16 -3.23 12.33 1.75
N ASP A 17 -4.28 12.37 2.56
CA ASP A 17 -4.19 12.80 3.96
C ASP A 17 -4.14 11.58 4.86
N THR A 18 -2.95 11.00 4.95
CA THR A 18 -2.73 9.76 5.70
C THR A 18 -3.15 9.92 7.16
N ASP A 19 -3.99 9.01 7.66
CA ASP A 19 -4.22 8.87 9.08
C ASP A 19 -2.94 8.31 9.74
N VAL A 20 -2.11 9.23 10.26
CA VAL A 20 -0.82 8.92 10.89
C VAL A 20 -0.99 7.96 12.07
N ALA A 21 -2.06 8.10 12.86
CA ALA A 21 -2.31 7.22 14.00
C ALA A 21 -2.64 5.79 13.53
N ALA A 22 -3.49 5.65 12.50
CA ALA A 22 -3.80 4.35 11.90
C ALA A 22 -2.56 3.72 11.24
N LEU A 23 -1.72 4.53 10.59
CA LEU A 23 -0.46 4.09 9.98
C LEU A 23 0.49 3.46 11.03
N HIS A 24 0.75 4.17 12.13
CA HIS A 24 1.61 3.67 13.19
C HIS A 24 1.01 2.44 13.89
N THR A 25 -0.30 2.46 14.16
CA THR A 25 -1.02 1.32 14.77
C THR A 25 -0.92 0.07 13.91
N MET A 26 -0.99 0.20 12.59
CA MET A 26 -0.77 -0.92 11.67
C MET A 26 0.66 -1.41 11.73
N GLY A 27 1.64 -0.50 11.74
CA GLY A 27 3.06 -0.78 11.83
C GLY A 27 3.47 -1.53 13.10
N ASP A 28 2.87 -1.20 14.25
CA ASP A 28 3.13 -1.88 15.53
C ASP A 28 2.80 -3.38 15.49
N ARG A 29 1.88 -3.79 14.60
CA ARG A 29 1.49 -5.19 14.45
C ARG A 29 2.55 -6.03 13.74
N PHE A 30 3.61 -5.43 13.21
CA PHE A 30 4.70 -6.13 12.54
C PHE A 30 5.85 -6.49 13.49
N ALA A 31 5.72 -6.22 14.79
CA ALA A 31 6.72 -6.62 15.78
C ALA A 31 6.65 -8.12 16.12
N GLY A 32 7.81 -8.71 16.41
CA GLY A 32 7.92 -10.11 16.86
C GLY A 32 7.58 -11.17 15.80
N ALA A 33 7.51 -12.44 16.21
CA ALA A 33 7.29 -13.58 15.31
C ALA A 33 5.89 -13.57 14.66
N ALA A 34 4.84 -13.29 15.43
CA ALA A 34 3.48 -13.16 14.90
C ALA A 34 3.34 -11.97 13.93
N GLY A 35 4.18 -10.94 14.09
CA GLY A 35 4.21 -9.78 13.22
C GLY A 35 4.80 -10.06 11.84
N GLU A 36 5.59 -11.12 11.67
CA GLU A 36 6.14 -11.51 10.37
C GLU A 36 5.04 -11.92 9.39
N THR A 37 4.16 -12.82 9.81
CA THR A 37 3.02 -13.24 9.00
C THR A 37 2.08 -12.06 8.71
N ALA A 38 1.90 -11.17 9.69
CA ALA A 38 1.09 -9.97 9.50
C ALA A 38 1.72 -9.00 8.48
N PHE A 39 3.04 -8.84 8.52
CA PHE A 39 3.80 -8.01 7.59
C PHE A 39 3.69 -8.56 6.18
N ARG A 40 4.02 -9.84 5.97
CA ARG A 40 3.95 -10.50 4.66
C ARG A 40 2.57 -10.37 4.02
N LEU A 41 1.52 -10.61 4.81
CA LEU A 41 0.15 -10.46 4.31
C LEU A 41 -0.18 -8.99 3.98
N ALA A 42 0.24 -8.04 4.81
CA ALA A 42 -0.04 -6.62 4.58
C ALA A 42 0.69 -6.08 3.34
N THR A 43 1.96 -6.45 3.14
CA THR A 43 2.78 -6.04 2.00
C THR A 43 2.28 -6.67 0.70
N GLU A 44 1.93 -7.96 0.71
CA GLU A 44 1.31 -8.62 -0.45
C GLU A 44 0.01 -7.91 -0.86
N LEU A 45 -0.88 -7.63 0.10
CA LEU A 45 -2.14 -6.95 -0.19
C LEU A 45 -1.92 -5.54 -0.76
N LEU A 46 -0.96 -4.78 -0.22
CA LEU A 46 -0.63 -3.45 -0.72
C LEU A 46 -0.06 -3.50 -2.14
N LEU A 47 0.88 -4.40 -2.41
CA LEU A 47 1.48 -4.56 -3.75
C LEU A 47 0.44 -4.98 -4.79
N ARG A 48 -0.45 -5.91 -4.44
CA ARG A 48 -1.56 -6.33 -5.31
C ARG A 48 -2.57 -5.20 -5.55
N TRP A 49 -2.84 -4.38 -4.53
CA TRP A 49 -3.72 -3.22 -4.67
C TRP A 49 -3.13 -2.20 -5.65
N LEU A 50 -1.85 -1.88 -5.52
CA LEU A 50 -1.14 -0.99 -6.46
C LEU A 50 -1.09 -1.56 -7.88
N GLU A 51 -0.82 -2.86 -8.02
CA GLU A 51 -0.84 -3.54 -9.32
C GLU A 51 -2.22 -3.43 -10.00
N ARG A 52 -3.30 -3.70 -9.26
CA ARG A 52 -4.69 -3.56 -9.74
C ARG A 52 -4.98 -2.13 -10.21
N MET A 53 -4.57 -1.13 -9.42
CA MET A 53 -4.72 0.28 -9.78
C MET A 53 -3.97 0.60 -11.08
N ILE A 54 -2.70 0.21 -11.19
CA ILE A 54 -1.84 0.47 -12.36
C ILE A 54 -2.41 -0.20 -13.61
N ARG A 55 -2.80 -1.48 -13.51
CA ARG A 55 -3.41 -2.23 -14.63
C ARG A 55 -4.73 -1.64 -15.07
N GLY A 56 -5.62 -1.29 -14.13
CA GLY A 56 -6.90 -0.66 -14.44
C GLY A 56 -6.71 0.66 -15.20
N ALA A 57 -5.80 1.51 -14.73
CA ALA A 57 -5.46 2.77 -15.39
C ALA A 57 -4.85 2.56 -16.79
N ALA A 58 -3.94 1.58 -16.95
CA ALA A 58 -3.32 1.27 -18.24
C ALA A 58 -4.32 0.77 -19.30
N CYS A 59 -5.30 -0.02 -18.87
CA CYS A 59 -6.29 -0.63 -19.77
C CYS A 59 -7.54 0.22 -19.98
N GLY A 60 -7.68 1.35 -19.28
CA GLY A 60 -8.92 2.15 -19.29
C GLY A 60 -10.12 1.41 -18.70
N ALA A 61 -9.88 0.36 -17.90
CA ALA A 61 -10.90 -0.47 -17.29
C ALA A 61 -11.08 -0.08 -15.81
N ALA A 62 -12.32 -0.13 -15.34
CA ALA A 62 -12.57 0.00 -13.91
C ALA A 62 -11.91 -1.19 -13.18
N PRO A 63 -11.13 -0.95 -12.10
CA PRO A 63 -10.61 -2.05 -11.30
C PRO A 63 -11.75 -2.88 -10.71
N ASP A 64 -11.61 -4.21 -10.70
CA ASP A 64 -12.55 -5.10 -10.02
C ASP A 64 -12.61 -4.72 -8.54
N GLU A 65 -13.79 -4.33 -8.05
CA GLU A 65 -13.96 -3.90 -6.66
C GLU A 65 -13.96 -5.12 -5.73
N VAL A 66 -12.88 -5.30 -4.96
CA VAL A 66 -12.73 -6.42 -4.02
C VAL A 66 -13.23 -6.03 -2.63
N ALA A 67 -13.15 -4.74 -2.30
CA ALA A 67 -13.78 -4.16 -1.12
C ALA A 67 -14.46 -2.82 -1.47
N PRO A 68 -15.49 -2.42 -0.70
CA PRO A 68 -16.21 -1.18 -0.96
C PRO A 68 -15.28 0.03 -1.02
N CYS A 69 -15.54 0.92 -1.98
CA CYS A 69 -14.85 2.17 -2.23
C CYS A 69 -13.40 2.05 -2.74
N GLU A 70 -12.85 0.83 -2.90
CA GLU A 70 -11.49 0.67 -3.44
C GLU A 70 -11.37 1.28 -4.84
N ALA A 71 -12.38 1.08 -5.68
CA ALA A 71 -12.36 1.57 -7.05
C ALA A 71 -12.31 3.11 -7.11
N ALA A 72 -12.92 3.80 -6.15
CA ALA A 72 -12.86 5.26 -6.05
C ALA A 72 -11.47 5.74 -5.63
N ALA A 73 -10.86 5.10 -4.62
CA ALA A 73 -9.49 5.42 -4.21
C ALA A 73 -8.46 5.11 -5.31
N MET A 74 -8.58 3.97 -6.00
CA MET A 74 -7.71 3.61 -7.12
C MET A 74 -7.79 4.64 -8.25
N ARG A 75 -9.00 5.05 -8.66
CA ARG A 75 -9.17 6.10 -9.69
C ARG A 75 -8.56 7.43 -9.25
N ARG A 76 -8.77 7.82 -7.99
CA ARG A 76 -8.24 9.06 -7.44
C ARG A 76 -6.71 9.06 -7.42
N LEU A 77 -6.07 8.01 -6.91
CA LEU A 77 -4.62 7.90 -6.87
C LEU A 77 -4.01 7.77 -8.28
N ALA A 78 -4.59 6.94 -9.15
CA ALA A 78 -4.12 6.81 -10.53
C ALA A 78 -4.17 8.13 -11.31
N GLY A 79 -5.12 9.02 -10.99
CA GLY A 79 -5.22 10.36 -11.58
C GLY A 79 -4.26 11.41 -10.98
N ALA A 80 -3.63 11.12 -9.84
CA ALA A 80 -2.79 12.09 -9.13
C ALA A 80 -1.37 12.23 -9.68
N ALA A 81 -0.85 11.20 -10.36
CA ALA A 81 0.47 11.21 -10.97
C ALA A 81 0.50 10.35 -12.25
N ARG A 82 1.53 10.53 -13.07
CA ARG A 82 1.70 9.72 -14.28
C ARG A 82 1.93 8.24 -13.93
N LEU A 83 1.43 7.35 -14.79
CA LEU A 83 1.45 5.90 -14.54
C LEU A 83 2.86 5.31 -14.43
N ASP A 84 3.83 5.86 -15.15
CA ASP A 84 5.25 5.48 -15.04
C ASP A 84 5.80 5.74 -13.64
N ARG A 85 5.41 6.85 -12.99
CA ARG A 85 5.78 7.13 -11.59
C ARG A 85 5.16 6.14 -10.61
N TRP A 86 3.91 5.75 -10.85
CA TRP A 86 3.25 4.73 -10.03
C TRP A 86 3.93 3.36 -10.18
N LEU A 87 4.35 3.00 -11.40
CA LEU A 87 5.09 1.77 -11.66
C LEU A 87 6.47 1.78 -10.96
N GLU A 88 7.22 2.88 -11.07
CA GLU A 88 8.49 3.07 -10.36
C GLU A 88 8.33 2.89 -8.85
N LEU A 89 7.29 3.50 -8.27
CA LEU A 89 6.98 3.39 -6.84
C LEU A 89 6.60 1.96 -6.44
N TRP A 90 5.78 1.27 -7.25
CA TRP A 90 5.40 -0.12 -7.00
C TRP A 90 6.63 -1.03 -6.94
N GLU A 91 7.54 -0.92 -7.91
CA GLU A 91 8.77 -1.71 -7.93
C GLU A 91 9.69 -1.40 -6.74
N LYS A 92 9.84 -0.11 -6.41
CA LYS A 92 10.64 0.32 -5.26
C LYS A 92 10.06 -0.22 -3.95
N THR A 93 8.75 -0.17 -3.79
CA THR A 93 8.02 -0.68 -2.63
C THR A 93 8.17 -2.21 -2.52
N ALA A 94 8.09 -2.93 -3.64
CA ALA A 94 8.31 -4.37 -3.66
C ALA A 94 9.72 -4.76 -3.21
N ARG A 95 10.75 -4.05 -3.71
CA ARG A 95 12.15 -4.24 -3.29
C ARG A 95 12.36 -3.92 -1.81
N LEU A 96 11.75 -2.84 -1.31
CA LEU A 96 11.82 -2.46 0.10
C LEU A 96 11.26 -3.56 1.01
N PHE A 97 10.10 -4.13 0.67
CA PHE A 97 9.47 -5.18 1.47
C PHE A 97 10.23 -6.51 1.41
N ALA A 98 10.71 -6.91 0.23
CA ALA A 98 11.56 -8.10 0.10
C ALA A 98 12.84 -7.96 0.94
N GLY A 99 13.51 -6.80 0.86
CA GLY A 99 14.69 -6.52 1.68
C GLY A 99 14.39 -6.49 3.19
N ALA A 100 13.21 -6.04 3.60
CA ALA A 100 12.81 -6.07 5.00
C ALA A 100 12.64 -7.49 5.56
N GLU A 101 12.19 -8.45 4.73
CA GLU A 101 12.14 -9.86 5.12
C GLU A 101 13.53 -10.52 5.07
N GLU A 102 14.28 -10.34 3.99
CA GLU A 102 15.55 -11.04 3.76
C GLU A 102 16.69 -10.53 4.67
N LEU A 103 16.73 -9.22 4.93
CA LEU A 103 17.80 -8.58 5.71
C LEU A 103 17.38 -8.28 7.15
N ASN A 104 16.19 -8.74 7.58
CA ASN A 104 15.62 -8.50 8.91
C ASN A 104 15.62 -7.00 9.32
N LEU A 105 15.30 -6.12 8.36
CA LEU A 105 15.18 -4.68 8.61
C LEU A 105 13.92 -4.38 9.44
N ASP A 106 13.82 -3.15 9.94
CA ASP A 106 12.63 -2.71 10.68
C ASP A 106 11.39 -2.69 9.76
N ARG A 107 10.55 -3.73 9.88
CA ARG A 107 9.29 -3.90 9.15
C ARG A 107 8.30 -2.76 9.36
N LYS A 108 8.27 -2.15 10.54
CA LYS A 108 7.42 -0.99 10.82
C LYS A 108 7.90 0.21 10.02
N GLN A 109 9.21 0.46 9.98
CA GLN A 109 9.77 1.56 9.18
C GLN A 109 9.62 1.32 7.67
N ALA A 110 9.80 0.08 7.19
CA ALA A 110 9.55 -0.26 5.80
C ALA A 110 8.10 0.03 5.39
N TRP A 111 7.12 -0.35 6.24
CA TRP A 111 5.71 -0.06 6.01
C TRP A 111 5.40 1.45 6.00
N ILE A 112 5.86 2.17 7.02
CA ILE A 112 5.64 3.62 7.14
C ILE A 112 6.24 4.34 5.93
N GLY A 113 7.49 4.02 5.57
CA GLY A 113 8.15 4.61 4.41
C GLY A 113 7.36 4.40 3.12
N ALA A 114 6.89 3.17 2.86
CA ALA A 114 6.09 2.89 1.67
C ALA A 114 4.78 3.73 1.60
N ILE A 115 4.04 3.85 2.70
CA ILE A 115 2.80 4.63 2.72
C ILE A 115 3.08 6.13 2.54
N LEU A 116 4.13 6.66 3.17
CA LEU A 116 4.52 8.07 3.01
C LEU A 116 4.99 8.38 1.59
N GLU A 117 5.64 7.45 0.90
CA GLU A 117 6.00 7.63 -0.50
C GLU A 117 4.79 7.62 -1.44
N ILE A 118 3.79 6.76 -1.15
CA ILE A 118 2.50 6.77 -1.85
C ILE A 118 1.80 8.12 -1.63
N GLU A 119 1.74 8.59 -0.38
CA GLU A 119 1.19 9.91 -0.03
C GLU A 119 1.89 11.04 -0.78
N SER A 120 3.22 11.06 -0.75
CA SER A 120 4.03 12.05 -1.43
C SER A 120 3.72 12.10 -2.93
N LEU A 121 3.70 10.93 -3.60
CA LEU A 121 3.38 10.86 -5.02
C LEU A 121 1.93 11.27 -5.31
N ALA A 122 1.00 10.99 -4.39
CA ALA A 122 -0.41 11.37 -4.52
C ALA A 122 -0.66 12.88 -4.33
N ARG A 123 0.27 13.62 -3.70
CA ARG A 123 0.18 15.07 -3.49
C ARG A 123 0.73 15.90 -4.64
N GLY A 124 1.65 15.35 -5.43
CA GLY A 124 2.29 16.01 -6.58
C GLY A 124 3.71 16.47 -6.30
#